data_AF-A0A494XAH1-F1
#
_entry.id   AF-A0A494XAH1-F1
#
_cell.length_a   1.000
_cell.length_b   1.000
_cell.length_c   1.000
_cell.angle_alpha   90.00
_cell.angle_beta   90.00
_cell.angle_gamma   90.00
#
_symmetry.space_group_name_H-M   'P 1'
#
loop_
_entity.id
_entity.type
_entity.pdbx_description
1 polymer ?
#
loop_
_entity_poly.entity_id
_entity_poly.type
_entity_poly.pdbx_seq_one_letter_code
_entity_poly.pdbx_strand_id
1 'polypeptide(L)'
;MDAILGYIVALTLSMIGVAGFTTWARLGVANVQTAATAGQMLTFDKAAQQYVQDNGSTIAALATATAPVTVTPAMLIAAGYLPNGFSPSNVFGQTWQLQVLQPSAGQLQSLVTSQGGTPISNTRQLVQIAAQAGAQGGFVPYTNQAGDASMTPANANGAYGGWRMALTNYANPGSGHLASLLAFTNVQSTNAYLYRVTIPGHPELNTMQTALNMGAHDIDSANNVNATTVNATNVNAQGVNVQNGNGTPTVTVGNASIVNQSGLQQIYLQSDNGTVVTNANASNYSMLYASYLQPYGHAVAGTTCPSDGLIGNSGNGPLFCQSGVWQSAGSVTTLTVSSGDWQPSGVATCPASYTLTGGSCDMSRGGDGREIGPRTCAPTSNGYFCDEGNTGTCIAHAVCAK
;
A
#
# COMPACT_ATOMS: atom_id res chain seq x y z
N MET A 1 41.84 96.21 7.73
CA MET A 1 40.44 95.97 7.34
C MET A 1 40.30 94.73 6.45
N ASP A 2 41.30 94.45 5.61
CA ASP A 2 41.30 93.29 4.68
C ASP A 2 41.27 91.90 5.35
N ALA A 3 41.98 91.70 6.48
CA ALA A 3 41.96 90.42 7.17
C ALA A 3 40.57 90.06 7.75
N ILE A 4 39.83 91.05 8.26
CA ILE A 4 38.48 90.85 8.81
C ILE A 4 37.49 90.49 7.70
N LEU A 5 37.59 91.14 6.53
CA LEU A 5 36.77 90.79 5.37
C LEU A 5 37.05 89.36 4.89
N GLY A 6 38.33 88.94 4.84
CA GLY A 6 38.73 87.59 4.45
C GLY A 6 38.14 86.50 5.36
N TYR A 7 38.15 86.70 6.68
CA TYR A 7 37.55 85.76 7.64
C TYR A 7 36.02 85.70 7.52
N ILE A 8 35.35 86.82 7.29
CA ILE A 8 33.89 86.85 7.09
C ILE A 8 33.50 86.11 5.81
N VAL A 9 34.24 86.29 4.71
CA VAL A 9 34.00 85.57 3.45
C VAL A 9 34.28 84.07 3.60
N ALA A 10 35.34 83.68 4.32
CA ALA A 10 35.63 82.27 4.58
C ALA A 10 34.54 81.60 5.44
N LEU A 11 34.10 82.24 6.53
CA LEU A 11 33.06 81.70 7.42
C LEU A 11 31.70 81.60 6.72
N THR A 12 31.35 82.58 5.88
CA THR A 12 30.09 82.53 5.11
C THR A 12 30.11 81.40 4.08
N LEU A 13 31.23 81.19 3.38
CA LEU A 13 31.39 80.06 2.45
C LEU A 13 31.40 78.70 3.18
N SER A 14 32.05 78.61 4.35
CA SER A 14 32.00 77.39 5.17
C SER A 14 30.60 77.09 5.71
N MET A 15 29.83 78.10 6.10
CA MET A 15 28.43 77.94 6.56
C MET A 15 27.52 77.46 5.41
N ILE A 16 27.72 77.96 4.19
CA ILE A 16 27.00 77.48 3.00
C ILE A 16 27.40 76.02 2.67
N GLY A 17 28.69 75.69 2.78
CA GLY A 17 29.19 74.33 2.59
C GLY A 17 28.63 73.32 3.60
N VAL A 18 28.56 73.69 4.89
CA VAL A 18 27.96 72.87 5.96
C VAL A 18 26.44 72.74 5.80
N ALA A 19 25.74 73.81 5.39
CA ALA A 19 24.31 73.76 5.09
C ALA A 19 23.99 72.86 3.88
N GLY A 20 24.84 72.89 2.85
CA GLY A 20 24.77 71.98 1.70
C GLY A 20 25.04 70.53 2.11
N PHE A 21 26.14 70.28 2.83
CA PHE A 21 26.51 68.94 3.29
C PHE A 21 25.47 68.33 4.24
N THR A 22 24.91 69.10 5.18
CA THR A 22 23.86 68.59 6.09
C THR A 22 22.58 68.23 5.36
N THR A 23 22.20 69.00 4.33
CA THR A 23 21.09 68.64 3.43
C THR A 23 21.38 67.35 2.67
N TRP A 24 22.56 67.22 2.06
CA TRP A 24 22.98 66.01 1.34
C TRP A 24 23.09 64.78 2.25
N ALA A 25 23.62 64.94 3.47
CA ALA A 25 23.71 63.87 4.47
C ALA A 25 22.32 63.42 4.93
N ARG A 26 21.40 64.35 5.16
CA ARG A 26 19.99 64.03 5.50
C ARG A 26 19.27 63.33 4.35
N LEU A 27 19.47 63.78 3.10
CA LEU A 27 18.94 63.12 1.92
C LEU A 27 19.54 61.72 1.73
N GLY A 28 20.83 61.54 1.98
CA GLY A 28 21.51 60.24 1.95
C GLY A 28 20.94 59.26 2.97
N VAL A 29 20.79 59.68 4.23
CA VAL A 29 20.15 58.86 5.28
C VAL A 29 18.71 58.53 4.93
N ALA A 30 17.94 59.50 4.43
CA ALA A 30 16.56 59.28 4.01
C ALA A 30 16.45 58.28 2.85
N ASN A 31 17.36 58.33 1.87
CA ASN A 31 17.39 57.37 0.76
C ASN A 31 17.74 55.95 1.23
N VAL A 32 18.68 55.80 2.17
CA VAL A 32 19.02 54.50 2.76
C VAL A 32 17.84 53.95 3.58
N GLN A 33 17.21 54.79 4.41
CA GLN A 33 16.00 54.42 5.14
C GLN A 33 14.87 53.99 4.21
N THR A 34 14.71 54.70 3.08
CA THR A 34 13.70 54.41 2.06
C THR A 34 13.93 53.03 1.46
N ALA A 35 15.14 52.78 0.95
CA ALA A 35 15.50 51.51 0.33
C ALA A 35 15.44 50.34 1.32
N ALA A 36 15.91 50.53 2.56
CA ALA A 36 15.85 49.50 3.60
C ALA A 36 14.40 49.13 3.95
N THR A 37 13.53 50.13 4.11
CA THR A 37 12.11 49.90 4.41
C THR A 37 11.38 49.23 3.25
N ALA A 38 11.63 49.68 2.02
CA ALA A 38 11.05 49.07 0.82
C ALA A 38 11.53 47.61 0.63
N GLY A 39 12.81 47.33 0.86
CA GLY A 39 13.36 45.97 0.80
C GLY A 39 12.79 45.04 1.88
N GLN A 40 12.59 45.56 3.10
CA GLN A 40 11.95 44.82 4.18
C GLN A 40 10.47 44.53 3.85
N MET A 41 9.75 45.52 3.31
CA MET A 41 8.37 45.37 2.82
C MET A 41 8.28 44.28 1.76
N LEU A 42 9.16 44.29 0.75
CA LEU A 42 9.18 43.28 -0.30
C LEU A 42 9.47 41.87 0.24
N THR A 43 10.36 41.77 1.23
CA THR A 43 10.68 40.49 1.88
C THR A 43 9.47 39.93 2.63
N PHE A 44 8.77 40.80 3.38
CA PHE A 44 7.54 40.42 4.07
C PHE A 44 6.43 40.07 3.08
N ASP A 45 6.25 40.87 2.02
CA ASP A 45 5.22 40.65 0.98
C ASP A 45 5.39 39.30 0.30
N LYS A 46 6.63 38.88 -0.01
CA LYS A 46 6.89 37.56 -0.61
C LYS A 46 6.55 36.42 0.36
N ALA A 47 6.93 36.54 1.63
CA ALA A 47 6.63 35.55 2.65
C ALA A 47 5.13 35.46 2.94
N ALA A 48 4.47 36.61 3.09
CA ALA A 48 3.03 36.75 3.22
C ALA A 48 2.31 36.15 2.00
N GLN A 49 2.83 36.40 0.79
CA GLN A 49 2.27 35.86 -0.43
C GLN A 49 2.30 34.33 -0.42
N GLN A 50 3.47 33.74 -0.16
CA GLN A 50 3.64 32.30 -0.10
C GLN A 50 2.76 31.66 1.00
N TYR A 51 2.71 32.27 2.18
CA TYR A 51 1.87 31.78 3.28
C TYR A 51 0.40 31.69 2.89
N VAL A 52 -0.14 32.74 2.23
CA VAL A 52 -1.53 32.75 1.77
C VAL A 52 -1.77 31.72 0.67
N GLN A 53 -0.81 31.48 -0.22
CA GLN A 53 -0.91 30.43 -1.24
C GLN A 53 -1.01 29.04 -0.61
N ASP A 54 -0.12 28.72 0.32
CA ASP A 54 -0.04 27.38 0.88
C ASP A 54 -1.18 27.10 1.87
N ASN A 55 -1.65 28.13 2.59
CA ASN A 55 -2.69 28.01 3.62
C ASN A 55 -4.05 28.54 3.17
N GLY A 56 -4.25 28.74 1.87
CA GLY A 56 -5.42 29.43 1.31
C GLY A 56 -6.75 28.80 1.72
N SER A 57 -6.84 27.47 1.78
CA SER A 57 -8.05 26.76 2.23
C SER A 57 -8.35 26.96 3.71
N THR A 58 -7.34 26.90 4.57
CA THR A 58 -7.48 27.17 6.01
C THR A 58 -7.87 28.62 6.28
N ILE A 59 -7.24 29.56 5.55
CA ILE A 59 -7.58 30.99 5.64
C ILE A 59 -9.02 31.23 5.15
N ALA A 60 -9.43 30.61 4.04
CA ALA A 60 -10.78 30.71 3.48
C ALA A 60 -11.88 30.17 4.44
N ALA A 61 -11.54 29.23 5.32
CA ALA A 61 -12.45 28.73 6.35
C ALA A 61 -12.62 29.68 7.55
N LEU A 62 -11.65 30.58 7.78
CA LEU A 62 -11.60 31.47 8.95
C LEU A 62 -11.93 32.94 8.61
N ALA A 63 -11.53 33.41 7.43
CA ALA A 63 -11.74 34.77 6.97
C ALA A 63 -13.18 34.96 6.46
N THR A 64 -13.76 36.13 6.74
CA THR A 64 -15.05 36.54 6.19
C THR A 64 -14.92 37.88 5.46
N ALA A 65 -16.04 38.42 4.94
CA ALA A 65 -16.06 39.74 4.33
C ALA A 65 -15.81 40.88 5.35
N THR A 66 -15.99 40.61 6.66
CA THR A 66 -15.92 41.62 7.73
C THR A 66 -14.92 41.30 8.84
N ALA A 67 -14.44 40.06 8.92
CA ALA A 67 -13.46 39.62 9.92
C ALA A 67 -12.22 39.04 9.21
N PRO A 68 -11.09 39.76 9.22
CA PRO A 68 -9.87 39.29 8.57
C PRO A 68 -9.13 38.28 9.45
N VAL A 69 -8.47 37.31 8.81
CA VAL A 69 -7.41 36.53 9.45
C VAL A 69 -6.16 37.40 9.50
N THR A 70 -5.61 37.58 10.70
CA THR A 70 -4.37 38.36 10.91
C THR A 70 -3.18 37.42 11.02
N VAL A 71 -2.13 37.70 10.24
CA VAL A 71 -0.88 36.94 10.22
C VAL A 71 0.26 37.87 10.60
N THR A 72 1.00 37.49 11.65
CA THR A 72 2.10 38.29 12.21
C THR A 72 3.46 37.82 11.68
N PRO A 73 4.52 38.65 11.79
CA PRO A 73 5.87 38.22 11.46
C PRO A 73 6.31 36.97 12.23
N ALA A 74 5.93 36.86 13.51
CA ALA A 74 6.23 35.69 14.33
C ALA A 74 5.59 34.40 13.79
N MET A 75 4.35 34.46 13.28
CA MET A 75 3.69 33.32 12.64
C MET A 75 4.43 32.89 11.36
N LEU A 76 4.84 33.86 10.53
CA LEU A 76 5.59 33.57 9.31
C LEU A 76 6.99 33.01 9.59
N ILE A 77 7.65 33.45 10.67
CA ILE A 77 8.93 32.89 11.12
C ILE A 77 8.73 31.44 11.60
N ALA A 78 7.72 31.20 12.46
CA ALA A 78 7.44 29.87 12.99
C ALA A 78 7.05 28.86 11.89
N ALA A 79 6.36 29.33 10.85
CA ALA A 79 6.00 28.53 9.68
C ALA A 79 7.11 28.44 8.62
N GLY A 80 8.27 29.09 8.83
CA GLY A 80 9.44 28.99 7.95
C GLY A 80 9.41 29.88 6.70
N TYR A 81 8.44 30.77 6.56
CA TYR A 81 8.34 31.72 5.43
C TYR A 81 9.23 32.95 5.59
N LEU A 82 9.57 33.32 6.83
CA LEU A 82 10.53 34.39 7.14
C LEU A 82 11.74 33.82 7.88
N PRO A 83 12.96 34.35 7.65
CA PRO A 83 14.14 33.92 8.39
C PRO A 83 14.05 34.36 9.87
N ASN A 84 14.63 33.57 10.77
CA ASN A 84 14.64 33.85 12.22
C ASN A 84 15.20 35.24 12.59
N GLY A 85 16.05 35.83 11.75
CA GLY A 85 16.61 37.17 11.95
C GLY A 85 15.77 38.33 11.40
N PHE A 86 14.58 38.08 10.86
CA PHE A 86 13.73 39.14 10.32
C PHE A 86 13.21 40.06 11.44
N SER A 87 13.49 41.37 11.35
CA SER A 87 12.93 42.36 12.28
C SER A 87 11.44 42.58 12.01
N PRO A 88 10.55 42.46 13.01
CA PRO A 88 9.12 42.73 12.84
C PRO A 88 8.80 44.18 12.47
N SER A 89 9.65 45.13 12.88
CA SER A 89 9.42 46.56 12.69
C SER A 89 10.44 47.18 11.73
N ASN A 90 10.01 48.22 11.01
CA ASN A 90 10.85 49.02 10.14
C ASN A 90 11.58 50.15 10.90
N VAL A 91 12.35 50.96 10.19
CA VAL A 91 13.15 52.07 10.76
C VAL A 91 12.30 53.16 11.42
N PHE A 92 10.99 53.19 11.17
CA PHE A 92 10.03 54.12 11.78
C PHE A 92 9.30 53.49 12.99
N GLY A 93 9.70 52.28 13.39
CA GLY A 93 9.08 51.53 14.48
C GLY A 93 7.70 50.95 14.14
N GLN A 94 7.31 50.96 12.85
CA GLN A 94 6.04 50.40 12.40
C GLN A 94 6.21 48.89 12.15
N THR A 95 5.30 48.07 12.65
CA THR A 95 5.36 46.61 12.58
C THR A 95 4.57 46.08 11.40
N TRP A 96 5.15 45.16 10.63
CA TRP A 96 4.47 44.53 9.49
C TRP A 96 3.33 43.61 9.95
N GLN A 97 2.20 43.68 9.25
CA GLN A 97 1.05 42.83 9.50
C GLN A 97 0.36 42.48 8.18
N LEU A 98 0.06 41.19 7.98
CA LEU A 98 -0.80 40.73 6.91
C LEU A 98 -2.22 40.54 7.46
N GLN A 99 -3.22 41.03 6.74
CA GLN A 99 -4.63 40.73 6.97
C GLN A 99 -5.27 40.18 5.70
N VAL A 100 -6.06 39.13 5.84
CA VAL A 100 -6.74 38.47 4.72
C VAL A 100 -8.23 38.42 4.98
N LEU A 101 -9.00 39.08 4.10
CA LEU A 101 -10.46 38.99 4.04
C LEU A 101 -10.89 37.97 2.99
N GLN A 102 -12.14 37.53 3.10
CA GLN A 102 -12.82 36.76 2.08
C GLN A 102 -14.13 37.48 1.69
N PRO A 103 -14.07 38.52 0.83
CA PRO A 103 -15.25 39.29 0.43
C PRO A 103 -16.35 38.44 -0.24
N SER A 104 -15.95 37.37 -0.92
CA SER A 104 -16.82 36.34 -1.46
C SER A 104 -16.17 34.97 -1.23
N ALA A 105 -16.97 33.91 -1.05
CA ALA A 105 -16.45 32.58 -0.75
C ALA A 105 -15.39 32.15 -1.78
N GLY A 106 -14.19 31.76 -1.31
CA GLY A 106 -13.06 31.36 -2.16
C GLY A 106 -12.27 32.50 -2.82
N GLN A 107 -12.68 33.76 -2.63
CA GLN A 107 -11.97 34.94 -3.11
C GLN A 107 -11.23 35.61 -1.93
N LEU A 108 -9.93 35.33 -1.81
CA LEU A 108 -9.10 35.93 -0.77
C LEU A 108 -8.61 37.31 -1.21
N GLN A 109 -8.72 38.29 -0.32
CA GLN A 109 -8.17 39.63 -0.48
C GLN A 109 -7.14 39.87 0.62
N SER A 110 -5.87 40.01 0.25
CA SER A 110 -4.76 40.10 1.20
C SER A 110 -4.11 41.47 1.15
N LEU A 111 -4.05 42.11 2.31
CA LEU A 111 -3.45 43.42 2.48
C LEU A 111 -2.36 43.34 3.56
N VAL A 112 -1.14 43.70 3.18
CA VAL A 112 -0.05 43.95 4.13
C VAL A 112 -0.11 45.42 4.54
N THR A 113 0.09 45.71 5.81
CA THR A 113 0.19 47.07 6.34
C THR A 113 1.35 47.18 7.33
N SER A 114 1.91 48.38 7.48
CA SER A 114 2.75 48.71 8.63
C SER A 114 1.88 49.35 9.72
N GLN A 115 1.99 48.85 10.96
CA GLN A 115 1.09 49.17 12.07
C GLN A 115 1.85 49.78 13.25
N GLY A 116 1.23 50.72 13.97
CA GLY A 116 1.84 51.40 15.11
C GLY A 116 3.12 52.18 14.73
N GLY A 117 3.96 52.50 15.71
CA GLY A 117 5.19 53.27 15.45
C GLY A 117 4.92 54.74 15.08
N THR A 118 5.89 55.37 14.42
CA THR A 118 5.79 56.80 14.04
C THR A 118 5.30 56.95 12.60
N PRO A 119 4.28 57.77 12.33
CA PRO A 119 3.86 58.09 10.97
C PRO A 119 4.99 58.73 10.15
N ILE A 120 5.18 58.28 8.90
CA ILE A 120 6.14 58.87 7.96
C ILE A 120 5.56 60.21 7.46
N SER A 121 5.95 61.29 8.14
CA SER A 121 5.44 62.64 7.88
C SER A 121 5.91 63.23 6.55
N ASN A 122 7.06 62.79 6.04
CA ASN A 122 7.53 63.18 4.72
C ASN A 122 6.74 62.41 3.65
N THR A 123 5.72 63.07 3.11
CA THR A 123 4.82 62.49 2.10
C THR A 123 5.54 62.05 0.83
N ARG A 124 6.66 62.68 0.46
CA ARG A 124 7.47 62.24 -0.69
C ARG A 124 8.21 60.93 -0.38
N GLN A 125 8.80 60.83 0.81
CA GLN A 125 9.48 59.62 1.25
C GLN A 125 8.49 58.45 1.36
N LEU A 126 7.29 58.69 1.88
CA LEU A 126 6.23 57.70 1.97
C LEU A 126 5.88 57.09 0.60
N VAL A 127 5.66 57.96 -0.41
CA VAL A 127 5.37 57.50 -1.78
C VAL A 127 6.59 56.81 -2.42
N GLN A 128 7.81 57.29 -2.14
CA GLN A 128 9.03 56.67 -2.65
C GLN A 128 9.24 55.25 -2.11
N ILE A 129 8.99 55.01 -0.83
CA ILE A 129 9.07 53.67 -0.24
C ILE A 129 8.05 52.74 -0.92
N ALA A 130 6.81 53.20 -1.03
CA ALA A 130 5.75 52.45 -1.70
C ALA A 130 6.11 52.10 -3.16
N ALA A 131 6.64 53.07 -3.91
CA ALA A 131 7.05 52.88 -5.29
C ALA A 131 8.23 51.89 -5.43
N GLN A 132 9.19 51.93 -4.51
CA GLN A 132 10.34 51.02 -4.51
C GLN A 132 9.97 49.58 -4.14
N ALA A 133 8.89 49.37 -3.38
CA ALA A 133 8.39 48.03 -3.07
C ALA A 133 7.80 47.32 -4.32
N GLY A 134 7.44 48.06 -5.37
CA GLY A 134 6.94 47.54 -6.64
C GLY A 134 5.45 47.78 -6.85
N ALA A 135 4.84 47.07 -7.79
CA ALA A 135 3.46 47.30 -8.23
C ALA A 135 2.41 47.08 -7.11
N GLN A 136 2.67 46.14 -6.20
CA GLN A 136 1.84 45.91 -5.03
C GLN A 136 1.97 47.00 -3.96
N GLY A 137 3.09 47.73 -3.96
CA GLY A 137 3.44 48.72 -2.95
C GLY A 137 2.54 49.96 -2.97
N GLY A 138 2.18 50.41 -1.77
CA GLY A 138 1.25 51.50 -1.53
C GLY A 138 1.42 52.10 -0.14
N PHE A 139 0.54 53.03 0.20
CA PHE A 139 0.59 53.79 1.43
C PHE A 139 -0.80 54.28 1.84
N VAL A 140 -0.96 54.62 3.11
CA VAL A 140 -2.13 55.33 3.63
C VAL A 140 -1.81 56.83 3.62
N PRO A 141 -2.48 57.63 2.76
CA PRO A 141 -2.13 59.02 2.55
C PRO A 141 -2.56 59.89 3.71
N TYR A 142 -1.99 61.09 3.79
CA TYR A 142 -2.59 62.20 4.52
C TYR A 142 -3.77 62.78 3.74
N THR A 143 -4.71 63.41 4.44
CA THR A 143 -5.86 64.07 3.80
C THR A 143 -5.39 65.10 2.78
N ASN A 144 -5.94 65.00 1.55
CA ASN A 144 -5.61 65.90 0.44
C ASN A 144 -4.11 65.94 0.09
N GLN A 145 -3.41 64.82 0.28
CA GLN A 145 -1.99 64.70 -0.03
C GLN A 145 -1.73 64.99 -1.52
N ALA A 146 -0.70 65.80 -1.80
CA ALA A 146 -0.37 66.28 -3.13
C ALA A 146 -1.51 67.04 -3.86
N GLY A 147 -2.52 67.53 -3.14
CA GLY A 147 -3.67 68.25 -3.71
C GLY A 147 -4.75 67.35 -4.31
N ASP A 148 -4.67 66.04 -4.11
CA ASP A 148 -5.69 65.09 -4.53
C ASP A 148 -6.73 64.88 -3.41
N ALA A 149 -7.93 65.43 -3.60
CA ALA A 149 -9.03 65.33 -2.65
C ALA A 149 -9.52 63.88 -2.42
N SER A 150 -9.17 62.94 -3.32
CA SER A 150 -9.50 61.53 -3.16
C SER A 150 -8.54 60.79 -2.23
N MET A 151 -7.39 61.40 -1.87
CA MET A 151 -6.47 60.87 -0.88
C MET A 151 -6.99 61.12 0.54
N THR A 152 -7.51 60.07 1.15
CA THR A 152 -8.00 60.08 2.53
C THR A 152 -7.37 58.95 3.35
N PRO A 153 -7.24 59.11 4.68
CA PRO A 153 -6.70 58.07 5.56
C PRO A 153 -7.59 56.81 5.68
N ALA A 154 -8.79 56.83 5.07
CA ALA A 154 -9.70 55.68 5.03
C ALA A 154 -9.33 54.66 3.93
N ASN A 155 -8.42 55.02 3.02
CA ASN A 155 -8.04 54.20 1.89
C ASN A 155 -6.52 54.00 1.86
N ALA A 156 -6.08 52.79 1.53
CA ALA A 156 -4.72 52.55 1.05
C ALA A 156 -4.66 52.80 -0.46
N ASN A 157 -3.59 53.44 -0.91
CA ASN A 157 -3.38 53.80 -2.31
C ASN A 157 -2.05 53.22 -2.77
N GLY A 158 -2.07 52.52 -3.91
CA GLY A 158 -0.88 52.05 -4.59
C GLY A 158 -0.02 53.23 -5.05
N ALA A 159 1.29 53.01 -5.12
CA ALA A 159 2.21 54.00 -5.66
C ALA A 159 1.75 54.45 -7.07
N TYR A 160 1.77 55.77 -7.31
CA TYR A 160 1.32 56.39 -8.55
C TYR A 160 -0.12 56.04 -8.99
N GLY A 161 -0.98 55.59 -8.06
CA GLY A 161 -2.39 55.29 -8.35
C GLY A 161 -2.64 53.92 -8.98
N GLY A 162 -1.69 52.98 -8.89
CA GLY A 162 -1.83 51.64 -9.48
C GLY A 162 -3.00 50.82 -8.94
N TRP A 163 -3.44 51.09 -7.71
CA TRP A 163 -4.65 50.52 -7.11
C TRP A 163 -5.14 51.42 -5.98
N ARG A 164 -6.40 51.23 -5.57
CA ARG A 164 -6.96 51.87 -4.38
C ARG A 164 -7.86 50.88 -3.65
N MET A 165 -7.70 50.79 -2.33
CA MET A 165 -8.44 49.88 -1.49
C MET A 165 -8.96 50.59 -0.24
N ALA A 166 -10.24 50.40 0.06
CA ALA A 166 -10.81 50.84 1.32
C ALA A 166 -10.24 49.99 2.46
N LEU A 167 -9.85 50.64 3.56
CA LEU A 167 -9.39 49.96 4.77
C LEU A 167 -10.55 49.49 5.66
N THR A 168 -11.78 49.53 5.13
CA THR A 168 -12.97 49.00 5.80
C THR A 168 -12.75 47.52 6.14
N ASN A 169 -13.05 47.13 7.38
CA ASN A 169 -12.85 45.78 7.93
C ASN A 169 -11.38 45.33 8.07
N TYR A 170 -10.42 46.18 7.70
CA TYR A 170 -9.01 46.01 8.05
C TYR A 170 -8.68 46.84 9.31
N ALA A 171 -7.62 46.45 10.02
CA ALA A 171 -7.01 47.29 11.03
C ALA A 171 -6.35 48.49 10.33
N ASN A 172 -7.01 49.65 10.36
CA ASN A 172 -6.51 50.84 9.69
C ASN A 172 -5.29 51.41 10.46
N PRO A 173 -4.08 51.46 9.86
CA PRO A 173 -2.89 51.99 10.53
C PRO A 173 -2.88 53.53 10.63
N GLY A 174 -3.71 54.23 9.86
CA GLY A 174 -3.74 55.69 9.76
C GLY A 174 -2.68 56.25 8.79
N SER A 175 -2.74 57.56 8.52
CA SER A 175 -1.83 58.23 7.57
C SER A 175 -0.36 58.03 7.92
N GLY A 176 0.51 58.01 6.90
CA GLY A 176 1.95 57.88 7.10
C GLY A 176 2.43 56.44 7.27
N HIS A 177 1.59 55.46 6.97
CA HIS A 177 1.91 54.03 6.99
C HIS A 177 1.92 53.44 5.60
N LEU A 178 2.63 52.32 5.45
CA LEU A 178 2.81 51.59 4.20
C LEU A 178 1.75 50.51 4.09
N ALA A 179 1.38 50.19 2.85
CA ALA A 179 0.40 49.15 2.55
C ALA A 179 0.81 48.39 1.28
N SER A 180 0.56 47.09 1.21
CA SER A 180 0.81 46.27 0.03
C SER A 180 -0.41 45.45 -0.31
N LEU A 181 -0.95 45.62 -1.52
CA LEU A 181 -2.04 44.79 -2.00
C LEU A 181 -1.47 43.55 -2.70
N LEU A 182 -1.53 42.40 -2.02
CA LEU A 182 -1.07 41.15 -2.59
C LEU A 182 -2.16 40.61 -3.52
N ALA A 183 -1.87 40.56 -4.83
CA ALA A 183 -2.83 40.10 -5.82
C ALA A 183 -3.07 38.58 -5.67
N PHE A 184 -4.30 38.24 -5.26
CA PHE A 184 -4.83 36.88 -5.28
C PHE A 184 -6.17 36.90 -6.02
N THR A 185 -6.34 36.01 -7.00
CA THR A 185 -7.59 35.91 -7.76
C THR A 185 -8.39 34.66 -7.45
N ASN A 186 -7.79 33.62 -6.86
CA ASN A 186 -8.47 32.40 -6.40
C ASN A 186 -7.60 31.67 -5.37
N VAL A 187 -8.20 30.87 -4.48
CA VAL A 187 -7.47 29.86 -3.69
C VAL A 187 -6.80 28.88 -4.67
N GLN A 188 -5.52 29.12 -4.98
CA GLN A 188 -4.72 28.17 -5.75
C GLN A 188 -4.36 27.01 -4.83
N SER A 189 -4.66 25.79 -5.29
CA SER A 189 -4.48 24.56 -4.54
C SER A 189 -2.99 24.29 -4.30
N THR A 190 -2.58 24.39 -3.03
CA THR A 190 -1.44 23.80 -2.32
C THR A 190 -0.23 23.30 -3.14
N ASN A 191 0.93 23.94 -2.97
CA ASN A 191 2.23 23.64 -3.62
C ASN A 191 2.99 22.42 -3.03
N ALA A 192 2.29 21.35 -2.61
CA ALA A 192 2.94 20.18 -2.03
C ALA A 192 3.22 19.11 -3.10
N TYR A 193 4.24 19.32 -3.93
CA TYR A 193 4.64 18.36 -4.96
C TYR A 193 5.52 17.25 -4.37
N LEU A 194 5.26 16.01 -4.79
CA LEU A 194 6.17 14.89 -4.55
C LEU A 194 7.40 15.03 -5.45
N TYR A 195 8.59 15.06 -4.85
CA TYR A 195 9.84 15.16 -5.60
C TYR A 195 10.16 13.81 -6.25
N ARG A 196 10.62 13.88 -7.51
CA ARG A 196 11.01 12.69 -8.31
C ARG A 196 12.50 12.34 -8.19
N VAL A 197 13.25 13.19 -7.50
CA VAL A 197 14.68 13.02 -7.23
C VAL A 197 14.91 13.12 -5.74
N THR A 198 15.85 12.32 -5.24
CA THR A 198 16.25 12.40 -3.84
C THR A 198 16.95 13.73 -3.58
N ILE A 199 16.48 14.45 -2.56
CA ILE A 199 17.12 15.66 -2.08
C ILE A 199 17.93 15.29 -0.82
N PRO A 200 19.25 15.45 -0.81
CA PRO A 200 20.06 15.16 0.37
C PRO A 200 19.56 15.91 1.62
N GLY A 201 19.39 15.19 2.72
CA GLY A 201 18.88 15.73 3.99
C GLY A 201 17.36 15.93 4.08
N HIS A 202 16.62 15.68 2.99
CA HIS A 202 15.18 15.95 2.90
C HIS A 202 14.35 14.75 2.38
N PRO A 203 14.32 13.62 3.10
CA PRO A 203 13.56 12.44 2.68
C PRO A 203 12.03 12.67 2.64
N GLU A 204 11.52 13.62 3.42
CA GLU A 204 10.11 14.01 3.46
C GLU A 204 9.59 14.47 2.09
N LEU A 205 10.46 15.05 1.25
CA LEU A 205 10.09 15.54 -0.08
C LEU A 205 9.78 14.42 -1.07
N ASN A 206 10.27 13.20 -0.82
CA ASN A 206 9.97 12.00 -1.61
C ASN A 206 8.93 11.10 -0.93
N THR A 207 8.27 11.57 0.14
CA THR A 207 7.30 10.80 0.92
C THR A 207 5.92 11.44 0.83
N MET A 208 4.90 10.63 0.54
CA MET A 208 3.51 11.10 0.55
C MET A 208 2.99 11.19 1.99
N GLN A 209 2.33 12.29 2.33
CA GLN A 209 1.72 12.49 3.66
C GLN A 209 0.26 11.97 3.74
N THR A 210 -0.30 11.55 2.61
CA THR A 210 -1.64 10.97 2.49
C THR A 210 -1.65 9.88 1.41
N ALA A 211 -2.75 9.13 1.30
CA ALA A 211 -2.91 8.12 0.26
C ALA A 211 -2.92 8.75 -1.14
N LEU A 212 -2.23 8.12 -2.09
CA LEU A 212 -2.31 8.48 -3.50
C LEU A 212 -3.54 7.83 -4.13
N ASN A 213 -4.46 8.65 -4.60
CA ASN A 213 -5.58 8.20 -5.40
C ASN A 213 -5.23 8.40 -6.88
N MET A 214 -5.06 7.30 -7.62
CA MET A 214 -4.79 7.33 -9.07
C MET A 214 -6.07 7.51 -9.91
N GLY A 215 -7.25 7.47 -9.29
CA GLY A 215 -8.51 7.42 -10.02
C GLY A 215 -8.57 6.18 -10.91
N ALA A 216 -8.83 6.38 -12.20
CA ALA A 216 -8.86 5.34 -13.22
C ALA A 216 -7.57 5.33 -14.09
N HIS A 217 -6.42 5.66 -13.49
CA HIS A 217 -5.13 5.71 -14.19
C HIS A 217 -4.16 4.65 -13.67
N ASP A 218 -3.21 4.32 -14.53
CA ASP A 218 -2.25 3.23 -14.32
C ASP A 218 -0.98 3.69 -13.60
N ILE A 219 -0.24 2.71 -13.07
CA ILE A 219 1.15 2.85 -12.64
C ILE A 219 2.01 1.97 -13.56
N ASP A 220 2.67 2.59 -14.54
CA ASP A 220 3.50 1.87 -15.50
C ASP A 220 4.95 1.74 -15.05
N SER A 221 5.58 0.61 -15.39
CA SER A 221 7.02 0.36 -15.20
C SER A 221 7.55 0.50 -13.77
N ALA A 222 6.73 0.16 -12.76
CA ALA A 222 7.20 0.07 -11.38
C ALA A 222 8.16 -1.12 -11.23
N ASN A 223 9.42 -0.85 -10.86
CA ASN A 223 10.42 -1.90 -10.68
C ASN A 223 10.19 -2.72 -9.40
N ASN A 224 9.77 -2.07 -8.31
CA ASN A 224 9.40 -2.74 -7.07
C ASN A 224 8.22 -2.04 -6.40
N VAL A 225 7.26 -2.83 -5.92
CA VAL A 225 6.10 -2.37 -5.15
C VAL A 225 6.03 -3.19 -3.87
N ASN A 226 6.56 -2.64 -2.78
CA ASN A 226 6.45 -3.25 -1.46
C ASN A 226 5.12 -2.82 -0.82
N ALA A 227 4.21 -3.75 -0.62
CA ALA A 227 2.90 -3.49 -0.03
C ALA A 227 2.62 -4.48 1.11
N THR A 228 1.97 -4.00 2.17
CA THR A 228 1.45 -4.87 3.23
C THR A 228 0.24 -5.66 2.76
N THR A 229 -0.61 -5.03 1.93
CA THR A 229 -1.84 -5.63 1.40
C THR A 229 -2.03 -5.21 -0.05
N VAL A 230 -2.36 -6.17 -0.91
CA VAL A 230 -2.78 -5.94 -2.30
C VAL A 230 -4.23 -6.41 -2.43
N ASN A 231 -5.16 -5.46 -2.59
CA ASN A 231 -6.55 -5.76 -2.90
C ASN A 231 -6.80 -5.49 -4.38
N ALA A 232 -6.96 -6.55 -5.17
CA ALA A 232 -7.08 -6.46 -6.62
C ALA A 232 -8.22 -7.37 -7.09
N THR A 233 -9.01 -6.88 -8.06
CA THR A 233 -10.04 -7.68 -8.72
C THR A 233 -9.41 -8.77 -9.59
N ASN A 234 -8.32 -8.44 -10.30
CA ASN A 234 -7.54 -9.36 -11.13
C ASN A 234 -6.05 -9.17 -10.88
N VAL A 235 -5.31 -10.28 -10.86
CA VAL A 235 -3.84 -10.30 -10.79
C VAL A 235 -3.32 -11.07 -12.00
N ASN A 236 -2.60 -10.39 -12.89
CA ASN A 236 -1.86 -11.01 -13.99
C ASN A 236 -0.37 -10.99 -13.66
N ALA A 237 0.18 -12.12 -13.23
CA ALA A 237 1.55 -12.22 -12.74
C ALA A 237 2.27 -13.44 -13.33
N GLN A 238 3.58 -13.31 -13.50
CA GLN A 238 4.48 -14.41 -13.89
C GLN A 238 5.38 -14.73 -12.71
N GLY A 239 5.48 -16.01 -12.31
CA GLY A 239 6.35 -16.43 -11.20
C GLY A 239 5.86 -15.97 -9.82
N VAL A 240 4.67 -16.43 -9.40
CA VAL A 240 4.14 -16.12 -8.06
C VAL A 240 4.78 -17.04 -7.02
N ASN A 241 5.47 -16.44 -6.04
CA ASN A 241 6.02 -17.13 -4.87
C ASN A 241 5.32 -16.61 -3.60
N VAL A 242 4.54 -17.47 -2.95
CA VAL A 242 3.79 -17.11 -1.73
C VAL A 242 4.56 -17.60 -0.52
N GLN A 243 5.13 -16.67 0.25
CA GLN A 243 5.91 -16.98 1.45
C GLN A 243 5.34 -16.22 2.65
N ASN A 244 5.38 -16.87 3.81
CA ASN A 244 5.07 -16.24 5.08
C ASN A 244 6.18 -16.63 6.07
N GLY A 245 7.18 -15.77 6.26
CA GLY A 245 8.37 -16.11 7.06
C GLY A 245 8.08 -16.45 8.53
N ASN A 246 6.92 -16.01 9.05
CA ASN A 246 6.52 -16.21 10.45
C ASN A 246 5.25 -17.05 10.60
N GLY A 247 4.78 -17.70 9.53
CA GLY A 247 3.53 -18.46 9.57
C GLY A 247 3.37 -19.42 8.40
N THR A 248 2.19 -20.02 8.28
CA THR A 248 1.88 -20.90 7.15
C THR A 248 1.43 -20.04 5.97
N PRO A 249 2.10 -20.07 4.80
CA PRO A 249 1.57 -19.44 3.61
C PRO A 249 0.29 -20.16 3.20
N THR A 250 -0.80 -19.41 3.02
CA THR A 250 -2.08 -19.95 2.58
C THR A 250 -2.46 -19.35 1.24
N VAL A 251 -2.89 -20.20 0.31
CA VAL A 251 -3.47 -19.79 -0.97
C VAL A 251 -4.88 -20.35 -1.03
N THR A 252 -5.87 -19.47 -0.83
CA THR A 252 -7.28 -19.84 -0.93
C THR A 252 -7.76 -19.53 -2.34
N VAL A 253 -8.05 -20.58 -3.11
CA VAL A 253 -8.67 -20.49 -4.42
C VAL A 253 -10.15 -20.81 -4.24
N GLY A 254 -11.06 -19.87 -4.58
CA GLY A 254 -12.51 -20.05 -4.45
C GLY A 254 -13.08 -21.03 -5.49
N ASN A 255 -14.11 -20.62 -6.24
CA ASN A 255 -14.67 -21.40 -7.36
C ASN A 255 -13.75 -21.41 -8.61
N ALA A 256 -12.43 -21.55 -8.43
CA ALA A 256 -11.45 -21.42 -9.51
C ALA A 256 -10.62 -22.72 -9.67
N SER A 257 -10.22 -23.00 -10.91
CA SER A 257 -9.38 -24.14 -11.26
C SER A 257 -7.91 -23.74 -11.32
N ILE A 258 -7.03 -24.63 -10.85
CA ILE A 258 -5.59 -24.51 -11.08
C ILE A 258 -5.30 -25.25 -12.38
N VAL A 259 -5.05 -24.52 -13.47
CA VAL A 259 -4.85 -25.06 -14.81
C VAL A 259 -3.43 -24.77 -15.28
N ASN A 260 -2.70 -25.80 -15.70
CA ASN A 260 -1.42 -25.65 -16.40
C ASN A 260 -1.69 -25.77 -17.92
N GLN A 261 -1.51 -24.68 -18.67
CA GLN A 261 -1.86 -24.61 -20.10
C GLN A 261 -0.68 -24.82 -21.06
N SER A 262 0.52 -25.19 -20.58
CA SER A 262 1.70 -25.37 -21.44
C SER A 262 2.12 -26.85 -21.57
N GLY A 263 2.83 -27.18 -22.66
CA GLY A 263 3.04 -28.55 -23.18
C GLY A 263 3.74 -29.58 -22.27
N LEU A 264 4.14 -29.22 -21.06
CA LEU A 264 4.65 -30.12 -20.03
C LEU A 264 3.65 -30.11 -18.85
N GLN A 265 2.62 -30.93 -18.98
CA GLN A 265 1.35 -30.85 -18.24
C GLN A 265 1.41 -31.50 -16.85
N GLN A 266 2.09 -30.87 -15.88
CA GLN A 266 2.06 -31.37 -14.50
C GLN A 266 1.84 -30.24 -13.49
N ILE A 267 1.09 -30.55 -12.43
CA ILE A 267 1.03 -29.77 -11.19
C ILE A 267 1.94 -30.50 -10.21
N TYR A 268 3.08 -29.89 -9.88
CA TYR A 268 3.99 -30.42 -8.86
C TYR A 268 3.56 -29.91 -7.48
N LEU A 269 3.10 -30.84 -6.63
CA LEU A 269 2.89 -30.60 -5.21
C LEU A 269 3.99 -31.34 -4.46
N GLN A 270 4.98 -30.58 -3.97
CA GLN A 270 6.10 -31.11 -3.21
C GLN A 270 6.12 -30.47 -1.83
N SER A 271 6.32 -31.29 -0.81
CA SER A 271 6.53 -30.85 0.57
C SER A 271 7.39 -31.88 1.28
N ASP A 272 8.27 -31.43 2.16
CA ASP A 272 9.23 -32.31 2.85
C ASP A 272 8.55 -33.40 3.67
N ASN A 273 7.36 -33.10 4.21
CA ASN A 273 6.55 -34.00 5.03
C ASN A 273 5.40 -34.69 4.26
N GLY A 274 5.38 -34.56 2.93
CA GLY A 274 4.32 -35.10 2.08
C GLY A 274 3.06 -34.24 1.99
N THR A 275 2.33 -34.40 0.89
CA THR A 275 1.15 -33.59 0.57
C THR A 275 -0.13 -34.32 0.98
N VAL A 276 -1.00 -33.64 1.72
CA VAL A 276 -2.32 -34.15 2.10
C VAL A 276 -3.40 -33.42 1.31
N VAL A 277 -4.29 -34.18 0.67
CA VAL A 277 -5.48 -33.66 -0.03
C VAL A 277 -6.73 -34.03 0.77
N THR A 278 -7.29 -33.08 1.50
CA THR A 278 -8.50 -33.25 2.32
C THR A 278 -9.64 -32.36 1.83
N ASN A 279 -10.85 -32.57 2.33
CA ASN A 279 -11.91 -31.57 2.20
C ASN A 279 -11.87 -30.60 3.38
N ALA A 280 -12.69 -29.54 3.32
CA ALA A 280 -12.73 -28.47 4.33
C ALA A 280 -13.02 -28.96 5.76
N ASN A 281 -13.54 -30.18 5.92
CA ASN A 281 -13.87 -30.73 7.24
C ASN A 281 -12.69 -31.47 7.91
N ALA A 282 -11.49 -31.49 7.32
CA ALA A 282 -10.22 -32.04 7.83
C ALA A 282 -10.20 -33.52 8.27
N SER A 283 -11.37 -34.13 8.50
CA SER A 283 -11.59 -35.49 8.96
C SER A 283 -11.98 -36.45 7.83
N ASN A 284 -12.25 -35.91 6.63
CA ASN A 284 -12.64 -36.68 5.47
C ASN A 284 -11.65 -36.45 4.34
N TYR A 285 -11.05 -37.55 3.84
CA TYR A 285 -10.24 -37.55 2.64
C TYR A 285 -11.08 -37.09 1.44
N SER A 286 -10.50 -36.24 0.59
CA SER A 286 -11.17 -35.80 -0.64
C SER A 286 -11.11 -36.89 -1.70
N MET A 287 -12.15 -36.97 -2.52
CA MET A 287 -12.18 -37.81 -3.71
C MET A 287 -11.20 -37.29 -4.77
N LEU A 288 -10.32 -38.17 -5.25
CA LEU A 288 -9.43 -37.90 -6.38
C LEU A 288 -10.04 -38.48 -7.66
N TYR A 289 -10.46 -37.62 -8.58
CA TYR A 289 -10.91 -38.01 -9.91
C TYR A 289 -9.72 -38.07 -10.86
N ALA A 290 -9.31 -39.29 -11.24
CA ALA A 290 -8.27 -39.51 -12.23
C ALA A 290 -8.62 -40.74 -13.09
N SER A 291 -8.20 -40.74 -14.35
CA SER A 291 -8.32 -41.93 -15.21
C SER A 291 -7.49 -43.10 -14.67
N TYR A 292 -6.32 -42.80 -14.11
CA TYR A 292 -5.42 -43.78 -13.52
C TYR A 292 -4.73 -43.17 -12.30
N LEU A 293 -4.53 -43.98 -11.25
CA LEU A 293 -3.69 -43.66 -10.10
C LEU A 293 -2.61 -44.74 -10.00
N GLN A 294 -1.34 -44.33 -10.07
CA GLN A 294 -0.21 -45.24 -9.93
C GLN A 294 0.62 -44.84 -8.70
N PRO A 295 0.52 -45.61 -7.60
CA PRO A 295 1.42 -45.44 -6.47
C PRO A 295 2.86 -45.69 -6.90
N TYR A 296 3.78 -44.82 -6.49
CA TYR A 296 5.21 -45.02 -6.70
C TYR A 296 5.86 -45.92 -5.63
N GLY A 297 5.25 -46.02 -4.45
CA GLY A 297 5.80 -46.80 -3.33
C GLY A 297 6.02 -48.26 -3.70
N HIS A 298 7.28 -48.70 -3.70
CA HIS A 298 7.65 -50.09 -3.98
C HIS A 298 7.25 -50.99 -2.81
N ALA A 299 6.45 -52.01 -3.09
CA ALA A 299 5.97 -52.96 -2.10
C ALA A 299 6.27 -54.41 -2.54
N VAL A 300 6.69 -55.26 -1.59
CA VAL A 300 7.01 -56.67 -1.85
C VAL A 300 6.01 -57.54 -1.13
N ALA A 301 5.33 -58.43 -1.85
CA ALA A 301 4.33 -59.33 -1.27
C ALA A 301 4.94 -60.20 -0.15
N GLY A 302 4.18 -60.38 0.94
CA GLY A 302 4.60 -61.15 2.11
C GLY A 302 5.52 -60.41 3.09
N THR A 303 5.96 -59.18 2.78
CA THR A 303 6.78 -58.36 3.70
C THR A 303 5.92 -57.47 4.60
N THR A 304 6.48 -57.05 5.73
CA THR A 304 5.80 -56.15 6.68
C THR A 304 5.55 -54.78 6.07
N CYS A 305 4.42 -54.15 6.43
CA CYS A 305 4.05 -52.81 5.97
C CYS A 305 3.76 -51.86 7.14
N PRO A 306 3.92 -50.53 6.95
CA PRO A 306 3.91 -49.58 8.07
C PRO A 306 2.55 -49.36 8.72
N SER A 307 1.47 -49.44 7.94
CA SER A 307 0.11 -49.17 8.41
C SER A 307 -0.91 -49.77 7.45
N ASP A 308 -1.95 -50.39 8.00
CA ASP A 308 -3.04 -50.99 7.23
C ASP A 308 -3.76 -49.95 6.36
N GLY A 309 -4.21 -50.38 5.18
CA GLY A 309 -4.92 -49.53 4.21
C GLY A 309 -4.05 -48.82 3.19
N LEU A 310 -2.72 -48.92 3.30
CA LEU A 310 -1.80 -48.43 2.26
C LEU A 310 -1.91 -49.24 0.97
N ILE A 311 -1.77 -48.56 -0.17
CA ILE A 311 -1.68 -49.16 -1.50
C ILE A 311 -0.26 -48.93 -2.03
N GLY A 312 0.44 -50.03 -2.29
CA GLY A 312 1.78 -50.04 -2.88
C GLY A 312 1.77 -50.62 -4.30
N ASN A 313 2.91 -50.52 -4.98
CA ASN A 313 3.13 -51.09 -6.30
C ASN A 313 4.29 -52.08 -6.25
N SER A 314 4.06 -53.32 -6.70
CA SER A 314 5.08 -54.38 -6.78
C SER A 314 5.92 -54.36 -8.06
N GLY A 315 5.65 -53.43 -8.98
CA GLY A 315 6.14 -53.45 -10.35
C GLY A 315 5.25 -54.25 -11.30
N ASN A 316 4.50 -55.25 -10.78
CA ASN A 316 3.60 -56.09 -11.57
C ASN A 316 2.10 -55.83 -11.27
N GLY A 317 1.79 -55.01 -10.27
CA GLY A 317 0.43 -54.73 -9.85
C GLY A 317 0.33 -54.17 -8.44
N PRO A 318 -0.88 -53.75 -8.01
CA PRO A 318 -1.10 -53.18 -6.70
C PRO A 318 -0.98 -54.22 -5.59
N LEU A 319 -0.38 -53.82 -4.48
CA LEU A 319 -0.40 -54.54 -3.21
C LEU A 319 -1.14 -53.69 -2.17
N PHE A 320 -1.85 -54.37 -1.26
CA PHE A 320 -2.58 -53.74 -0.17
C PHE A 320 -1.95 -54.16 1.15
N CYS A 321 -1.70 -53.19 2.03
CA CYS A 321 -1.26 -53.46 3.39
C CYS A 321 -2.46 -53.91 4.23
N GLN A 322 -2.45 -55.17 4.66
CA GLN A 322 -3.52 -55.77 5.46
C GLN A 322 -2.92 -56.59 6.60
N SER A 323 -3.36 -56.33 7.84
CA SER A 323 -2.83 -56.98 9.04
C SER A 323 -1.30 -56.85 9.16
N GLY A 324 -0.76 -55.70 8.77
CA GLY A 324 0.66 -55.40 8.84
C GLY A 324 1.53 -56.09 7.78
N VAL A 325 0.94 -56.74 6.76
CA VAL A 325 1.68 -57.40 5.66
C VAL A 325 1.18 -56.95 4.29
N TRP A 326 2.09 -56.80 3.33
CA TRP A 326 1.76 -56.53 1.93
C TRP A 326 1.17 -57.77 1.25
N GLN A 327 -0.07 -57.66 0.79
CA GLN A 327 -0.81 -58.75 0.13
C GLN A 327 -1.24 -58.35 -1.27
N SER A 328 -1.21 -59.29 -2.21
CA SER A 328 -1.74 -59.07 -3.57
C SER A 328 -3.26 -59.09 -3.57
N ALA A 329 -3.87 -58.31 -4.46
CA ALA A 329 -5.30 -58.39 -4.70
C ALA A 329 -5.70 -59.83 -5.09
N GLY A 330 -6.53 -60.49 -4.28
CA GLY A 330 -7.15 -61.76 -4.67
C GLY A 330 -6.27 -63.01 -4.65
N SER A 331 -5.24 -63.09 -3.78
CA SER A 331 -4.55 -64.38 -3.58
C SER A 331 -5.41 -65.34 -2.77
N VAL A 332 -6.20 -66.17 -3.46
CA VAL A 332 -6.92 -67.29 -2.83
C VAL A 332 -5.89 -68.35 -2.44
N THR A 333 -5.68 -68.53 -1.13
CA THR A 333 -4.81 -69.61 -0.64
C THR A 333 -5.60 -70.90 -0.68
N THR A 334 -5.21 -71.84 -1.55
CA THR A 334 -5.86 -73.15 -1.67
C THR A 334 -5.10 -74.24 -0.93
N LEU A 335 -5.84 -75.17 -0.34
CA LEU A 335 -5.36 -76.41 0.29
C LEU A 335 -6.14 -77.57 -0.31
N THR A 336 -5.45 -78.65 -0.65
CA THR A 336 -6.09 -79.91 -1.06
C THR A 336 -6.14 -80.86 0.13
N VAL A 337 -7.32 -81.40 0.43
CA VAL A 337 -7.54 -82.42 1.46
C VAL A 337 -8.03 -83.69 0.78
N SER A 338 -7.55 -84.85 1.23
CA SER A 338 -7.98 -86.15 0.75
C SER A 338 -8.69 -86.93 1.85
N SER A 339 -9.62 -87.83 1.48
CA SER A 339 -10.26 -88.76 2.43
C SER A 339 -9.30 -89.82 2.97
N GLY A 340 -8.06 -89.88 2.47
CA GLY A 340 -7.03 -90.83 2.88
C GLY A 340 -6.87 -91.98 1.89
N ASP A 341 -6.70 -93.19 2.41
CA ASP A 341 -6.51 -94.40 1.59
C ASP A 341 -7.78 -94.79 0.81
N TRP A 342 -7.61 -95.68 -0.16
CA TRP A 342 -8.68 -96.29 -0.94
C TRP A 342 -9.71 -96.98 -0.05
N GLN A 343 -10.96 -96.52 -0.11
CA GLN A 343 -12.06 -96.96 0.75
C GLN A 343 -13.38 -97.05 -0.06
N PRO A 344 -14.36 -97.89 0.32
CA PRO A 344 -15.60 -98.04 -0.45
C PRO A 344 -16.36 -96.71 -0.62
N SER A 345 -16.35 -95.87 0.43
CA SER A 345 -16.84 -94.49 0.41
C SER A 345 -15.99 -93.61 1.33
N GLY A 346 -15.81 -92.34 0.97
CA GLY A 346 -14.93 -91.43 1.70
C GLY A 346 -15.35 -89.96 1.53
N VAL A 347 -15.05 -89.15 2.56
CA VAL A 347 -15.29 -87.69 2.55
C VAL A 347 -13.98 -86.97 2.83
N ALA A 348 -13.60 -86.05 1.96
CA ALA A 348 -12.52 -85.09 2.19
C ALA A 348 -13.13 -83.77 2.69
N THR A 349 -12.97 -83.43 3.96
CA THR A 349 -13.59 -82.22 4.56
C THR A 349 -12.58 -81.09 4.67
N CYS A 350 -12.97 -79.90 4.22
CA CYS A 350 -12.17 -78.69 4.38
C CYS A 350 -12.08 -78.29 5.88
N PRO A 351 -10.91 -77.85 6.37
CA PRO A 351 -10.75 -77.39 7.74
C PRO A 351 -11.65 -76.18 8.05
N ALA A 352 -11.93 -75.93 9.33
CA ALA A 352 -12.90 -74.93 9.80
C ALA A 352 -12.67 -73.46 9.37
N SER A 353 -11.54 -73.15 8.73
CA SER A 353 -11.20 -71.81 8.19
C SER A 353 -11.08 -71.76 6.67
N TYR A 354 -11.43 -72.85 5.98
CA TYR A 354 -11.44 -72.94 4.52
C TYR A 354 -12.82 -73.33 4.02
N THR A 355 -13.19 -72.82 2.86
CA THR A 355 -14.45 -73.15 2.16
C THR A 355 -14.15 -74.03 0.96
N LEU A 356 -14.93 -75.09 0.75
CA LEU A 356 -14.85 -75.91 -0.45
C LEU A 356 -15.12 -75.06 -1.71
N THR A 357 -14.16 -75.07 -2.64
CA THR A 357 -14.27 -74.38 -3.93
C THR A 357 -14.30 -75.33 -5.12
N GLY A 358 -13.96 -76.60 -4.89
CA GLY A 358 -14.05 -77.66 -5.88
C GLY A 358 -13.56 -78.98 -5.29
N GLY A 359 -13.57 -80.04 -6.10
CA GLY A 359 -13.05 -81.33 -5.70
C GLY A 359 -13.16 -82.36 -6.83
N SER A 360 -12.63 -83.54 -6.57
CA SER A 360 -12.67 -84.68 -7.49
C SER A 360 -12.69 -85.98 -6.70
N CYS A 361 -12.87 -87.10 -7.41
CA CYS A 361 -12.72 -88.42 -6.83
C CYS A 361 -11.91 -89.30 -7.77
N ASP A 362 -10.95 -90.03 -7.21
CA ASP A 362 -10.34 -91.15 -7.89
C ASP A 362 -11.15 -92.41 -7.60
N MET A 363 -11.42 -93.21 -8.63
CA MET A 363 -12.25 -94.42 -8.50
C MET A 363 -11.54 -95.62 -9.10
N SER A 364 -11.48 -96.70 -8.33
CA SER A 364 -10.98 -98.01 -8.74
C SER A 364 -12.13 -99.00 -8.78
N ARG A 365 -12.40 -99.58 -9.96
CA ARG A 365 -13.44 -100.60 -10.11
C ARG A 365 -12.97 -101.90 -9.48
N GLY A 366 -13.76 -102.45 -8.56
CA GLY A 366 -13.58 -103.83 -8.10
C GLY A 366 -13.62 -104.79 -9.29
N GLY A 367 -12.88 -105.90 -9.21
CA GLY A 367 -12.61 -106.80 -10.35
C GLY A 367 -13.82 -107.56 -10.93
N ASP A 368 -15.05 -107.26 -10.51
CA ASP A 368 -16.29 -107.90 -10.96
C ASP A 368 -16.94 -107.23 -12.18
N GLY A 369 -16.51 -106.02 -12.56
CA GLY A 369 -16.88 -105.32 -13.79
C GLY A 369 -18.36 -104.95 -13.94
N ARG A 370 -19.19 -105.18 -12.91
CA ARG A 370 -20.63 -104.90 -12.92
C ARG A 370 -20.91 -103.61 -12.15
N GLU A 371 -21.70 -102.70 -12.73
CA GLU A 371 -22.15 -101.48 -12.05
C GLU A 371 -23.54 -101.75 -11.46
N ILE A 372 -23.60 -102.06 -10.16
CA ILE A 372 -24.84 -102.42 -9.45
C ILE A 372 -25.48 -101.17 -8.78
N GLY A 373 -24.74 -100.06 -8.64
CA GLY A 373 -25.22 -98.79 -8.09
C GLY A 373 -24.58 -97.57 -8.77
N PRO A 374 -25.14 -96.36 -8.57
CA PRO A 374 -24.59 -95.13 -9.13
C PRO A 374 -23.30 -94.70 -8.38
N ARG A 375 -22.22 -94.48 -9.13
CA ARG A 375 -21.01 -93.83 -8.62
C ARG A 375 -21.34 -92.41 -8.19
N THR A 376 -21.02 -92.07 -6.95
CA THR A 376 -21.21 -90.70 -6.46
C THR A 376 -19.85 -90.03 -6.35
N CYS A 377 -19.72 -88.87 -6.99
CA CYS A 377 -18.58 -88.00 -6.84
C CYS A 377 -19.08 -86.55 -6.88
N ALA A 378 -19.32 -86.00 -5.70
CA ALA A 378 -20.03 -84.73 -5.56
C ALA A 378 -19.63 -84.00 -4.26
N PRO A 379 -19.79 -82.67 -4.22
CA PRO A 379 -19.62 -81.92 -2.98
C PRO A 379 -20.65 -82.36 -1.93
N THR A 380 -20.21 -82.49 -0.68
CA THR A 380 -21.06 -82.70 0.49
C THR A 380 -20.68 -81.71 1.59
N SER A 381 -21.61 -80.84 1.98
CA SER A 381 -21.33 -79.77 2.95
C SER A 381 -20.04 -78.99 2.62
N ASN A 382 -19.09 -78.88 3.55
CA ASN A 382 -17.78 -78.26 3.34
C ASN A 382 -16.70 -79.28 2.93
N GLY A 383 -17.06 -80.28 2.13
CA GLY A 383 -16.17 -81.36 1.72
C GLY A 383 -16.58 -82.00 0.40
N TYR A 384 -15.76 -82.93 -0.08
CA TYR A 384 -16.05 -83.68 -1.30
C TYR A 384 -16.25 -85.14 -0.95
N PHE A 385 -17.31 -85.76 -1.47
CA PHE A 385 -17.69 -87.14 -1.19
C PHE A 385 -17.48 -88.01 -2.41
N CYS A 386 -16.97 -89.22 -2.16
CA CYS A 386 -16.90 -90.29 -3.13
C CYS A 386 -17.58 -91.56 -2.58
N ASP A 387 -18.25 -92.29 -3.48
CA ASP A 387 -18.75 -93.64 -3.23
C ASP A 387 -18.70 -94.45 -4.53
N GLU A 388 -18.04 -95.61 -4.50
CA GLU A 388 -17.96 -96.49 -5.66
C GLU A 388 -19.25 -97.28 -5.89
N GLY A 389 -20.05 -97.52 -4.84
CA GLY A 389 -21.36 -98.18 -4.92
C GLY A 389 -21.34 -99.68 -5.22
N ASN A 390 -20.17 -100.33 -5.32
CA ASN A 390 -20.03 -101.79 -5.46
C ASN A 390 -18.84 -102.35 -4.63
N THR A 391 -17.98 -103.21 -5.21
CA THR A 391 -16.83 -103.84 -4.55
C THR A 391 -15.52 -103.06 -4.74
N GLY A 392 -15.57 -101.92 -5.42
CA GLY A 392 -14.43 -101.06 -5.66
C GLY A 392 -14.14 -100.12 -4.48
N THR A 393 -13.21 -99.20 -4.74
CA THR A 393 -12.76 -98.21 -3.76
C THR A 393 -12.63 -96.85 -4.43
N CYS A 394 -12.76 -95.79 -3.65
CA CYS A 394 -12.55 -94.42 -4.08
C CYS A 394 -11.68 -93.64 -3.09
N ILE A 395 -11.16 -92.51 -3.56
CA ILE A 395 -10.55 -91.46 -2.74
C ILE A 395 -11.22 -90.15 -3.13
N ALA A 396 -11.74 -89.41 -2.15
CA ALA A 396 -12.26 -88.07 -2.38
C ALA A 396 -11.15 -87.03 -2.20
N HIS A 397 -11.17 -85.99 -3.02
CA HIS A 397 -10.28 -84.84 -2.94
C HIS A 397 -11.10 -83.55 -2.87
N ALA A 398 -10.85 -82.73 -1.87
CA ALA A 398 -11.47 -81.41 -1.70
C ALA A 398 -10.43 -80.31 -1.91
N VAL A 399 -10.78 -79.32 -2.72
CA VAL A 399 -10.01 -78.08 -2.90
C VAL A 399 -10.66 -77.00 -2.04
N CYS A 400 -9.93 -76.56 -1.03
CA CYS A 400 -10.39 -75.69 0.03
C CYS A 400 -9.71 -74.33 -0.11
N ALA A 401 -10.45 -73.23 -0.12
CA ALA A 401 -9.93 -71.88 -0.23
C ALA A 401 -10.14 -71.10 1.07
N LYS A 402 -9.15 -70.28 1.45
CA LYS A 402 -9.24 -69.36 2.59
C LYS A 402 -9.56 -67.95 2.15
#